data_AF-A0A357D4X8-F1
#
_entry.id   AF-A0A357D4X8-F1
#
_cell.length_a   1.000
_cell.length_b   1.000
_cell.length_c   1.000
_cell.angle_alpha   90.00
_cell.angle_beta   90.00
_cell.angle_gamma   90.00
#
_symmetry.space_group_name_H-M   'P 1'
#
loop_
_entity.id
_entity.type
_entity.pdbx_description
1 polymer ?
#
loop_
_entity_poly.entity_id
_entity_poly.type
_entity_poly.pdbx_seq_one_letter_code
_entity_poly.pdbx_strand_id
1 'polypeptide(L)'
;TMNYRFTDLCRQFFAEHKIGVYEFDAQFQQLLMRYARPITNVQMNLLDSHDVPRFLSWCQGDLRRFKLAVLFQMTVPGVPSI
;
A
#
# COMPACT_ATOMS: atom_id res chain seq x y z
N THR A 1 -9.06 8.47 7.92
CA THR A 1 -8.40 7.48 8.82
C THR A 1 -7.16 6.95 8.14
N MET A 2 -6.18 6.44 8.89
CA MET A 2 -4.98 5.82 8.31
C MET A 2 -5.35 4.53 7.57
N ASN A 3 -4.95 4.41 6.31
CA ASN A 3 -5.30 3.26 5.47
C ASN A 3 -4.32 2.08 5.68
N TYR A 4 -4.31 1.51 6.89
CA TYR A 4 -3.42 0.38 7.19
C TYR A 4 -3.70 -0.89 6.38
N ARG A 5 -4.89 -1.02 5.79
CA ARG A 5 -5.16 -2.10 4.83
C ARG A 5 -4.37 -1.93 3.54
N PHE A 6 -4.21 -0.69 3.07
CA PHE A 6 -3.32 -0.39 1.94
C PHE A 6 -1.86 -0.71 2.30
N THR A 7 -1.41 -0.34 3.51
CA THR A 7 -0.08 -0.67 4.01
C THR A 7 0.19 -2.17 3.99
N ASP A 8 -0.73 -2.96 4.54
CA ASP A 8 -0.59 -4.41 4.63
C ASP A 8 -0.59 -5.08 3.25
N LEU A 9 -1.50 -4.65 2.36
CA LEU A 9 -1.55 -5.17 0.99
C LEU A 9 -0.26 -4.87 0.21
N CYS A 10 0.24 -3.64 0.31
CA CYS A 10 1.52 -3.26 -0.32
C CYS A 10 2.68 -4.07 0.26
N ARG A 11 2.72 -4.28 1.57
CA ARG A 11 3.74 -5.09 2.24
C ARG A 11 3.73 -6.53 1.72
N GLN A 12 2.55 -7.16 1.68
CA GLN A 12 2.41 -8.55 1.24
C GLN A 12 2.85 -8.73 -0.23
N PHE A 13 2.54 -7.77 -1.11
CA PHE A 13 2.87 -7.86 -2.53
C PHE A 13 4.30 -7.39 -2.86
N PHE A 14 4.66 -6.14 -2.55
CA PHE A 14 5.94 -5.55 -2.97
C PHE A 14 7.12 -5.94 -2.09
N ALA A 15 6.91 -6.14 -0.79
CA ALA A 15 8.01 -6.38 0.15
C ALA A 15 8.21 -7.88 0.39
N GLU A 16 7.18 -8.55 0.91
CA GLU A 16 7.24 -9.94 1.38
C GLU A 16 6.99 -10.97 0.27
N HIS A 17 6.46 -10.56 -0.88
CA HIS A 17 6.10 -11.44 -2.01
C HIS A 17 5.22 -12.64 -1.59
N LYS A 18 4.31 -12.43 -0.63
CA LYS A 18 3.39 -13.46 -0.12
C LYS A 18 2.22 -13.73 -1.05
N ILE A 19 1.81 -12.72 -1.82
CA ILE A 19 0.65 -12.78 -2.70
C ILE A 19 1.04 -12.51 -4.15
N GLY A 20 0.34 -13.15 -5.08
CA GLY A 20 0.54 -12.99 -6.52
C GLY A 20 -0.21 -11.77 -7.09
N VAL A 21 0.04 -11.46 -8.36
CA VAL A 21 -0.56 -10.30 -9.04
C VAL A 21 -2.09 -10.32 -9.08
N TYR A 22 -2.70 -11.49 -9.33
CA TYR A 22 -4.16 -11.63 -9.40
C TYR A 22 -4.82 -11.43 -8.03
N GLU A 23 -4.17 -11.90 -6.96
CA GLU A 23 -4.64 -11.72 -5.60
C GLU A 23 -4.51 -10.27 -5.16
N PHE A 24 -3.38 -9.63 -5.47
CA PHE A 24 -3.16 -8.21 -5.21
C PHE A 24 -4.22 -7.34 -5.89
N ASP A 25 -4.49 -7.56 -7.18
CA ASP A 25 -5.52 -6.82 -7.91
C ASP A 25 -6.90 -7.00 -7.27
N ALA A 26 -7.31 -8.25 -7.02
CA ALA A 26 -8.60 -8.53 -6.40
C ALA A 26 -8.77 -7.84 -5.02
N GLN A 27 -7.75 -7.91 -4.16
CA GLN A 27 -7.78 -7.25 -2.84
C GLN A 27 -7.73 -5.72 -2.95
N PHE A 28 -6.98 -5.17 -3.91
CA PHE A 28 -6.93 -3.73 -4.14
C PHE A 28 -8.28 -3.20 -4.64
N GLN A 29 -8.94 -3.89 -5.56
CA GLN A 29 -10.30 -3.56 -6.00
C GLN A 29 -11.29 -3.57 -4.84
N GLN A 30 -11.21 -4.57 -3.95
CA GLN A 30 -12.03 -4.61 -2.74
C GLN A 30 -11.78 -3.38 -1.84
N LEU A 31 -10.53 -2.94 -1.72
CA LEU A 31 -10.14 -1.74 -0.98
C LEU A 31 -10.80 -0.48 -1.56
N LEU A 32 -10.79 -0.32 -2.88
CA LEU A 32 -11.41 0.80 -3.59
C LEU A 32 -12.93 0.81 -3.45
N MET A 33 -13.57 -0.36 -3.53
CA MET A 33 -15.03 -0.53 -3.45
C MET A 33 -15.58 -0.51 -2.01
N ARG A 34 -14.71 -0.58 -0.99
CA ARG A 34 -15.12 -0.63 0.42
C ARG A 34 -15.87 0.63 0.86
N TYR A 35 -15.57 1.78 0.27
CA TYR A 35 -16.15 3.05 0.63
C TYR A 35 -16.66 3.80 -0.61
N ALA A 36 -17.55 4.77 -0.39
CA ALA A 36 -17.99 5.66 -1.45
C ALA A 36 -16.79 6.41 -2.05
N ARG A 37 -16.82 6.64 -3.38
CA ARG A 37 -15.70 7.23 -4.13
C ARG A 37 -15.11 8.52 -3.52
N PRO A 38 -15.89 9.48 -2.99
CA PRO A 38 -15.33 10.66 -2.34
C PRO A 38 -14.47 10.32 -1.12
N ILE A 39 -14.85 9.28 -0.37
CA ILE A 39 -14.09 8.79 0.80
C ILE A 39 -12.81 8.11 0.34
N THR A 40 -12.88 7.23 -0.67
CA THR A 40 -11.72 6.55 -1.25
C THR A 40 -10.66 7.55 -1.74
N ASN A 41 -11.09 8.64 -2.38
CA ASN A 41 -10.19 9.68 -2.90
C ASN A 41 -9.45 10.47 -1.82
N VAL A 42 -9.90 10.44 -0.56
CA VAL A 42 -9.29 11.18 0.55
C VAL A 42 -8.69 10.26 1.61
N GLN A 43 -8.58 8.95 1.33
CA GLN A 43 -7.93 8.02 2.25
C GLN A 43 -6.43 8.30 2.36
N MET A 44 -5.92 8.26 3.59
CA MET A 44 -4.50 8.45 3.85
C MET A 44 -3.74 7.15 3.56
N ASN A 45 -3.16 7.05 2.36
CA ASN A 45 -2.38 5.91 1.91
C ASN A 45 -0.94 6.05 2.40
N LEU A 46 -0.53 5.18 3.33
CA LEU A 46 0.80 5.18 3.93
C LEU A 46 1.48 3.81 3.75
N LEU A 47 2.79 3.80 3.59
CA LEU A 47 3.59 2.57 3.52
C LEU A 47 4.19 2.21 4.89
N ASP A 48 4.51 3.20 5.72
CA ASP A 48 4.91 2.99 7.10
C ASP A 48 4.50 4.19 7.96
N SER A 49 4.75 4.09 9.27
CA SER A 49 4.51 5.14 10.26
C SER A 49 5.49 4.97 11.42
N HIS A 50 5.33 5.75 12.49
CA HIS A 50 6.09 5.54 13.73
C HIS A 50 5.64 4.29 14.51
N ASP A 51 4.46 3.76 14.21
CA ASP A 51 3.86 2.60 14.88
C ASP A 51 4.21 1.26 14.21
N VAL A 52 4.81 1.29 13.01
CA VAL A 52 5.18 0.10 12.24
C VAL A 52 6.63 0.21 11.72
N PRO A 53 7.32 -0.91 11.46
CA PRO A 53 8.64 -0.87 10.83
C PRO A 53 8.64 -0.07 9.53
N ARG A 54 9.79 0.54 9.20
CA ARG A 54 10.00 1.16 7.89
C ARG A 54 9.75 0.15 6.78
N PHE A 55 9.08 0.57 5.72
CA PHE A 55 8.75 -0.30 4.60
C PHE A 55 10.00 -0.90 3.94
N LEU A 56 11.10 -0.13 3.90
CA LEU A 56 12.40 -0.61 3.42
C LEU A 56 12.95 -1.78 4.26
N SER A 57 12.64 -1.84 5.57
CA SER A 57 13.00 -2.96 6.42
C SER A 57 12.25 -4.24 6.01
N TRP A 58 10.96 -4.14 5.65
CA TRP A 58 10.22 -5.27 5.07
C TRP A 58 10.76 -5.67 3.70
N CYS A 59 11.26 -4.72 2.90
CA CYS A 59 11.95 -5.01 1.65
C CYS A 59 13.35 -5.62 1.84
N GLN A 60 13.81 -5.86 3.08
CA GLN A 60 15.15 -6.34 3.40
C GLN A 60 16.26 -5.46 2.77
N GLY A 61 16.02 -4.15 2.68
CA GLY A 61 16.95 -3.21 2.06
C GLY A 61 16.91 -3.16 0.52
N ASP A 62 16.06 -3.94 -0.15
CA ASP A 62 15.94 -3.88 -1.62
C ASP A 62 15.22 -2.60 -2.07
N LEU A 63 15.99 -1.60 -2.47
CA LEU A 63 15.48 -0.32 -2.95
C LEU A 63 14.62 -0.43 -4.22
N ARG A 64 14.77 -1.50 -5.01
CA ARG A 64 13.96 -1.69 -6.22
C ARG A 64 12.51 -1.97 -5.85
N ARG A 65 12.31 -2.85 -4.85
CA ARG A 65 10.99 -3.17 -4.28
C ARG A 65 10.35 -1.96 -3.62
N PHE A 66 11.14 -1.23 -2.83
CA PHE A 66 10.68 0.00 -2.19
C PHE A 66 10.20 1.04 -3.21
N LYS A 67 10.99 1.27 -4.27
CA LYS A 67 10.61 2.20 -5.35
C LYS A 67 9.32 1.81 -6.05
N LEU A 68 9.07 0.52 -6.27
CA LEU A 68 7.81 0.04 -6.85
C LEU A 68 6.60 0.29 -5.92
N ALA A 69 6.76 0.06 -4.61
CA ALA A 69 5.71 0.37 -3.64
C ALA A 69 5.40 1.87 -3.56
N VAL A 70 6.43 2.72 -3.57
CA VAL A 70 6.27 4.19 -3.60
C VAL A 70 5.63 4.65 -4.91
N LEU A 71 6.05 4.11 -6.06
CA LEU A 71 5.42 4.40 -7.35
C LEU A 71 3.92 4.09 -7.31
N PHE A 72 3.56 2.93 -6.76
CA PHE A 72 2.16 2.55 -6.59
C PHE A 72 1.42 3.51 -5.66
N GLN A 73 1.98 3.83 -4.49
CA GLN A 73 1.41 4.79 -3.53
C GLN A 73 1.10 6.15 -4.16
N MET A 74 1.98 6.64 -5.05
CA MET A 74 1.85 7.94 -5.70
C MET A 74 0.91 7.95 -6.91
N THR A 75 0.46 6.78 -7.39
CA THR A 75 -0.35 6.66 -8.62
C THR A 75 -1.78 6.16 -8.39
N VAL A 76 -2.10 5.74 -7.17
CA VAL A 76 -3.44 5.28 -6.80
C VAL A 76 -4.32 6.38 -6.21
N PRO A 77 -5.66 6.24 -6.25
CA PRO A 77 -6.57 7.15 -5.55
C PRO A 77 -6.30 7.22 -4.04
N GLY A 78 -6.39 8.42 -3.48
CA GLY A 78 -6.13 8.71 -2.07
C GLY A 78 -5.09 9.82 -1.89
N VAL A 79 -4.70 10.06 -0.65
CA VAL A 79 -3.68 11.02 -0.25
C VAL A 79 -2.45 10.24 0.22
N PRO A 80 -1.33 10.27 -0.52
CA PRO A 80 -0.10 9.63 -0.08
C PRO A 80 0.46 10.33 1.17
N SER A 81 0.90 9.56 2.16
CA SER A 81 1.63 10.02 3.34
C SER A 81 3.00 9.37 3.39
N ILE A 82 4.02 10.18 3.70
CA ILE A 82 5.43 9.78 3.82
C ILE A 82 5.88 10.02 5.27
#